data_AF-A0A379WHZ8-F1
#
_entry.id   AF-A0A379WHZ8-F1
#
_cell.length_a   1.000
_cell.length_b   1.000
_cell.length_c   1.000
_cell.angle_alpha   90.00
_cell.angle_beta   90.00
_cell.angle_gamma   90.00
#
_symmetry.space_group_name_H-M   'P 1'
#
loop_
_entity.id
_entity.type
_entity.pdbx_description
1 polymer ?
#
loop_
_entity_poly.entity_id
_entity_poly.type
_entity_poly.pdbx_seq_one_letter_code
_entity_poly.pdbx_strand_id
1 'polypeptide(L)'
;MTSKKARSMAGLPWIAAMAFFMQALDATILNTALPAIAHSLNRSPLAMQSAIISYTLTVAMLIPVSGWLADRFGTRRVFMVAVSLFYV
;
A
#
# COMPACT_ATOMS: atom_id res chain seq x y z
N MET A 1 -29.30 8.61 -33.22
CA MET A 1 -28.59 7.34 -32.92
C MET A 1 -27.17 7.67 -32.46
N THR A 2 -26.92 7.75 -31.16
CA THR A 2 -25.56 7.92 -30.60
C THR A 2 -25.36 6.87 -29.52
N SER A 3 -24.85 5.70 -29.93
CA SER A 3 -24.45 4.64 -29.02
C SER A 3 -23.21 5.07 -28.25
N LYS A 4 -23.37 5.42 -26.97
CA LYS A 4 -22.24 5.61 -26.04
C LYS A 4 -21.58 4.25 -25.87
N LYS A 5 -20.42 4.06 -26.51
CA LYS A 5 -19.55 2.90 -26.32
C LYS A 5 -19.23 2.80 -24.82
N ALA A 6 -19.84 1.84 -24.12
CA ALA A 6 -19.53 1.58 -22.72
C ALA A 6 -18.03 1.27 -22.64
N ARG A 7 -17.25 2.12 -21.97
CA ARG A 7 -15.83 1.85 -21.72
C ARG A 7 -15.78 0.54 -20.94
N SER A 8 -15.12 -0.47 -21.51
CA SER A 8 -14.89 -1.75 -20.83
C SER A 8 -14.16 -1.48 -19.51
N MET A 9 -14.86 -1.63 -18.39
CA MET A 9 -14.31 -1.50 -17.04
C MET A 9 -13.66 -2.80 -16.55
N ALA A 10 -13.53 -3.80 -17.43
CA ALA A 10 -12.97 -5.11 -17.13
C ALA A 10 -11.49 -5.06 -16.65
N GLY A 11 -10.79 -3.93 -16.83
CA GLY A 11 -9.43 -3.73 -16.32
C GLY A 11 -9.34 -3.27 -14.86
N LEU A 12 -10.42 -2.76 -14.26
CA LEU A 12 -10.39 -2.28 -12.87
C LEU A 12 -10.06 -3.36 -11.84
N PRO A 13 -10.60 -4.60 -11.95
CA PRO A 13 -10.25 -5.68 -11.03
C PRO A 13 -8.76 -6.04 -11.08
N TRP A 14 -8.14 -6.00 -12.26
CA TRP A 14 -6.71 -6.24 -12.42
C TRP A 14 -5.85 -5.17 -11.74
N ILE A 15 -6.25 -3.90 -11.86
CA ILE A 15 -5.57 -2.79 -11.18
C ILE A 15 -5.70 -2.95 -9.66
N ALA A 16 -6.88 -3.30 -9.16
CA ALA A 16 -7.09 -3.57 -7.74
C ALA A 16 -6.25 -4.76 -7.25
N ALA A 17 -6.21 -5.86 -8.01
CA ALA A 17 -5.40 -7.02 -7.68
C ALA A 17 -3.90 -6.68 -7.60
N MET A 18 -3.39 -5.87 -8.52
CA MET A 18 -2.00 -5.38 -8.46
C MET A 18 -1.74 -4.48 -7.25
N ALA A 19 -2.68 -3.62 -6.87
CA ALA A 19 -2.55 -2.81 -5.67
C ALA A 19 -2.51 -3.67 -4.39
N PHE A 20 -3.36 -4.69 -4.28
CA PHE A 20 -3.32 -5.63 -3.16
C PHE A 20 -2.03 -6.45 -3.13
N PHE A 21 -1.56 -6.89 -4.29
CA PHE A 21 -0.28 -7.60 -4.41
C PHE A 21 0.89 -6.74 -3.93
N MET A 22 0.94 -5.48 -4.36
CA MET A 22 1.95 -4.50 -3.95
C MET A 22 1.93 -4.25 -2.44
N GLN A 23 0.76 -4.14 -1.83
CA GLN A 23 0.61 -4.02 -0.37
C GLN A 23 1.11 -5.28 0.37
N ALA A 24 0.86 -6.47 -0.19
CA ALA A 24 1.33 -7.73 0.40
C ALA A 24 2.85 -7.90 0.28
N LEU A 25 3.44 -7.45 -0.83
CA LEU A 25 4.89 -7.42 -1.01
C LEU A 25 5.57 -6.53 0.04
N ASP A 26 5.05 -5.33 0.30
CA ASP A 26 5.58 -4.40 1.30
C ASP A 26 5.68 -5.05 2.69
N ALA A 27 4.58 -5.63 3.16
CA ALA A 27 4.55 -6.33 4.44
C ALA A 27 5.53 -7.51 4.50
N THR A 28 5.70 -8.23 3.39
CA THR A 28 6.63 -9.36 3.31
C THR A 28 8.08 -8.89 3.38
N ILE A 29 8.43 -7.86 2.61
CA ILE A 29 9.77 -7.25 2.61
C ILE A 29 10.15 -6.83 4.01
N LEU A 30 9.25 -6.14 4.72
CA LEU A 30 9.51 -5.70 6.10
C LEU A 30 9.77 -6.89 7.02
N ASN A 31 8.93 -7.92 6.99
CA ASN A 31 9.09 -9.10 7.85
C ASN A 31 10.36 -9.91 7.54
N THR A 32 10.78 -9.99 6.27
CA THR A 32 11.99 -10.71 5.87
C THR A 32 13.27 -9.88 6.08
N ALA A 33 13.21 -8.56 5.93
CA ALA A 33 14.35 -7.67 6.11
C ALA A 33 14.63 -7.38 7.60
N LEU A 34 13.60 -7.42 8.46
CA LEU A 34 13.72 -7.08 9.88
C LEU A 34 14.85 -7.83 10.62
N PRO A 35 15.00 -9.16 10.48
CA PRO A 35 16.07 -9.89 11.15
C PRO A 35 17.46 -9.48 10.67
N ALA A 36 17.61 -9.18 9.37
CA ALA A 36 18.87 -8.69 8.80
C ALA A 36 19.23 -7.29 9.32
N ILE A 37 18.23 -6.40 9.43
CA ILE A 37 18.40 -5.07 10.04
C ILE A 37 18.76 -5.20 11.53
N ALA A 38 18.10 -6.10 12.26
CA ALA A 38 18.38 -6.35 13.69
C ALA A 38 19.82 -6.79 13.90
N HIS A 39 20.28 -7.72 13.06
CA HIS A 39 21.64 -8.22 13.07
C HIS A 39 22.66 -7.11 12.78
N SER A 40 22.38 -6.25 11.79
CA SER A 40 23.26 -5.11 11.47
C SER A 40 23.36 -4.06 12.59
N LEU A 41 22.31 -3.93 13.40
CA LEU A 41 22.24 -2.97 14.51
C LEU A 41 22.70 -3.57 15.86
N ASN A 42 23.17 -4.83 15.91
CA ASN A 42 23.49 -5.56 17.15
C ASN A 42 22.33 -5.52 18.18
N ARG A 43 21.08 -5.48 17.72
CA ARG A 43 19.88 -5.48 18.57
C ARG A 43 19.16 -6.81 18.46
N SER A 44 18.51 -7.25 19.54
CA SER A 44 17.72 -8.46 19.50
C SER A 44 16.55 -8.27 18.51
N PRO A 45 16.20 -9.28 17.69
CA PRO A 45 15.03 -9.23 16.81
C PRO A 45 13.74 -8.91 17.57
N LEU A 46 13.66 -9.32 18.83
CA LEU A 46 12.54 -9.01 19.73
C LEU A 46 12.39 -7.51 19.98
N ALA A 47 13.49 -6.76 20.07
CA ALA A 47 13.45 -5.29 20.19
C ALA A 47 12.94 -4.62 18.91
N MET A 48 13.12 -5.26 17.75
CA MET A 48 12.62 -4.78 16.45
C MET A 48 11.14 -5.10 16.20
N GLN A 49 10.49 -5.93 17.03
CA GLN A 49 9.05 -6.19 16.96
C GLN A 49 8.21 -4.88 16.98
N SER A 50 8.72 -3.86 17.69
CA SER A 50 8.14 -2.51 17.73
C SER A 50 7.97 -1.90 16.33
N ALA A 51 8.87 -2.18 15.38
CA ALA A 51 8.77 -1.70 14.01
C ALA A 51 7.58 -2.30 13.26
N ILE A 52 7.28 -3.60 13.48
CA ILE A 52 6.09 -4.26 12.89
C ILE A 52 4.81 -3.65 13.48
N ILE A 53 4.80 -3.40 14.78
CA ILE A 53 3.65 -2.78 15.47
C ILE A 53 3.41 -1.37 14.94
N SER A 54 4.47 -0.56 14.83
CA SER A 54 4.40 0.79 14.25
C SER A 54 3.94 0.77 12.79
N TYR A 55 4.46 -0.16 11.96
CA TYR A 55 4.00 -0.34 10.58
C TYR A 55 2.50 -0.62 10.53
N THR A 56 2.02 -1.60 11.31
CA THR A 56 0.61 -2.00 11.33
C THR A 56 -0.29 -0.86 11.79
N LEU A 57 0.13 -0.12 12.82
CA LEU A 57 -0.61 1.02 13.36
C LEU A 57 -0.70 2.16 12.34
N THR A 58 0.40 2.46 11.63
CA THR A 58 0.42 3.44 10.55
C THR A 58 -0.53 3.04 9.43
N VAL A 59 -0.49 1.78 8.97
CA VAL A 59 -1.42 1.28 7.95
C VAL A 59 -2.87 1.41 8.41
N ALA A 60 -3.17 1.02 9.66
CA ALA A 60 -4.51 1.14 10.22
C ALA A 60 -5.03 2.58 10.24
N MET A 61 -4.17 3.56 10.51
CA MET A 61 -4.52 4.98 10.45
C MET A 61 -4.65 5.50 9.01
N LEU A 62 -3.82 5.02 8.08
CA LEU A 62 -3.81 5.50 6.70
C LEU A 62 -4.99 4.98 5.87
N ILE A 63 -5.57 3.82 6.20
CA ILE A 63 -6.76 3.29 5.51
C ILE A 63 -7.92 4.31 5.49
N PRO A 64 -8.44 4.81 6.62
CA PRO A 64 -9.53 5.79 6.61
C PRO A 64 -9.11 7.13 6.00
N VAL A 65 -7.87 7.56 6.23
CA VAL A 65 -7.32 8.79 5.63
C VAL A 65 -7.32 8.72 4.11
N SER A 66 -6.93 7.58 3.54
CA SER A 66 -6.92 7.36 2.09
C SER A 66 -8.32 7.42 1.48
N GLY A 67 -9.34 6.92 2.21
CA GLY A 67 -10.75 7.03 1.82
C GLY A 67 -11.20 8.49 1.77
N TRP A 68 -10.94 9.25 2.84
CA TRP A 68 -11.24 10.68 2.87
C TRP A 68 -10.51 11.45 1.77
N LEU A 69 -9.23 11.13 1.51
CA LEU A 69 -8.43 11.74 0.46
C LEU A 69 -9.03 11.45 -0.92
N ALA A 70 -9.46 10.20 -1.16
CA ALA A 70 -10.08 9.78 -2.42
C ALA A 70 -11.42 10.48 -2.64
N ASP A 71 -12.21 10.67 -1.60
CA ASP A 71 -13.48 11.39 -1.65
C ASP A 71 -13.26 12.88 -1.94
N ARG A 72 -12.22 13.49 -1.35
CA ARG A 72 -11.92 14.92 -1.50
C ARG A 72 -11.24 15.28 -2.82
N PHE A 73 -10.25 14.51 -3.26
CA PHE A 73 -9.38 14.84 -4.41
C PHE A 73 -9.64 13.97 -5.65
N GLY A 74 -10.48 12.95 -5.51
CA GLY A 74 -10.85 11.98 -6.54
C GLY A 74 -9.97 10.74 -6.50
N THR A 75 -10.62 9.57 -6.53
CA THR A 75 -10.00 8.24 -6.43
C THR A 75 -8.83 8.02 -7.40
N ARG A 76 -8.96 8.45 -8.67
CA ARG A 76 -7.93 8.24 -9.68
C ARG A 76 -6.63 8.99 -9.38
N ARG A 77 -6.71 10.24 -8.90
CA ARG A 77 -5.52 11.05 -8.60
C ARG A 77 -4.80 10.51 -7.37
N VAL A 78 -5.57 10.21 -6.33
CA VAL A 78 -5.03 9.64 -5.08
C VAL A 78 -4.36 8.30 -5.34
N PHE A 79 -4.98 7.42 -6.14
CA PHE A 79 -4.38 6.15 -6.51
C PHE A 79 -3.06 6.31 -7.27
N MET A 80 -3.01 7.21 -8.27
CA MET A 80 -1.76 7.46 -9.01
C MET A 80 -0.66 8.02 -8.11
N VAL A 81 -0.98 8.96 -7.21
CA VAL A 81 -0.01 9.50 -6.25
C VAL A 81 0.51 8.41 -5.31
N ALA A 82 -0.38 7.53 -4.79
CA ALA A 82 0.02 6.43 -3.93
C ALA A 82 0.97 5.45 -4.64
N VAL A 83 0.66 5.08 -5.89
CA VAL A 83 1.54 4.21 -6.70
C VAL A 83 2.88 4.89 -7.00
N SER A 84 2.88 6.17 -7.34
CA SER A 84 4.12 6.93 -7.56
C SER A 84 4.98 7.02 -6.31
N LEU A 85 4.38 7.27 -5.14
CA LEU A 85 5.10 7.36 -3.86
C LEU A 85 5.72 6.02 -3.42
N PHE A 86 5.09 4.90 -3.75
CA PHE A 86 5.67 3.59 -3.45
C PHE A 86 6.84 3.23 -4.36
N TYR A 87 6.81 3.71 -5.62
CA TYR A 87 7.86 3.43 -6.58
C TYR A 87 9.14 4.25 -6.35
N VAL A 88 9.00 5.51 -5.89
CA VAL A 88 10.11 6.45 -5.65
C VAL A 88 10.76 6.18 -4.29
#